data_AF-A0A3E0W3S5-F1
#
_entry.id   AF-A0A3E0W3S5-F1
#
_cell.length_a   1.000
_cell.length_b   1.000
_cell.length_c   1.000
_cell.angle_alpha   90.00
_cell.angle_beta   90.00
_cell.angle_gamma   90.00
#
_symmetry.space_group_name_H-M   'P 1'
#
loop_
_entity.id
_entity.type
_entity.pdbx_description
1 polymer ?
#
loop_
_entity_poly.entity_id
_entity_poly.type
_entity_poly.pdbx_seq_one_letter_code
_entity_poly.pdbx_strand_id
1 'polypeptide(L)'
;MVREIRSDRDRLQNQLAAFEQRLAAADSAMRDYGHPDRVPTEEWFSSENTDKEKTSPWLDEDFNDARSLLFLAALDLHRSFIHDQRRILRSNLFAAYDVLMNAAPRSTDARAVRAAWESLFLVVPTVTTTFASLPRVFGSLQSERLGWLLIDEAGQAAPQHALCGIWRTSNSVLVGDPLQLQPVVSLPIVHQRTLLRMTGTSDRWLPASNPAQVLADRNARYVARIQVPGMDEITVGAPLRVHRRCDNPMFDVVNDSVYGGMMVHGGERTDAFMVGDSEAPPSAWFDVAGISWNGHNSLEQIALLDDVLGFLRRAGHPMSEILVISPFSDVARALRSSAIRFGMDASKQAGTIHTAQGKEADIVILVLGGHTSGARNWAAGTPNLFNVAVSRARRRIFVIGSHRDWATLPYFQHLAVALERHPATVDVNSLFDRAAFQNGASGSASRA
;
A
#
# COMPACT_ATOMS: atom_id res chain seq x y z
N MET A 1 -20.44 33.18 36.48
CA MET A 1 -19.57 32.42 37.40
C MET A 1 -20.30 31.38 38.26
N VAL A 2 -20.87 31.63 39.46
CA VAL A 2 -21.42 30.54 40.32
C VAL A 2 -22.60 29.78 39.68
N ARG A 3 -23.54 30.48 39.02
CA ARG A 3 -24.64 29.83 38.27
C ARG A 3 -24.16 29.00 37.08
N GLU A 4 -23.10 29.47 36.43
CA GLU A 4 -22.50 28.85 35.26
C GLU A 4 -21.76 27.58 35.64
N ILE A 5 -20.98 27.61 36.73
CA ILE A 5 -20.34 26.43 37.33
C ILE A 5 -21.38 25.40 37.77
N ARG A 6 -22.52 25.83 38.35
CA ARG A 6 -23.61 24.90 38.72
C ARG A 6 -24.27 24.27 37.49
N SER A 7 -24.53 25.07 36.45
CA SER A 7 -25.08 24.57 35.19
C SER A 7 -24.13 23.58 34.51
N ASP A 8 -22.82 23.84 34.52
CA ASP A 8 -21.81 22.93 33.98
C ASP A 8 -21.71 21.65 34.79
N ARG A 9 -21.75 21.74 36.13
CA ARG A 9 -21.80 20.57 37.01
C ARG A 9 -23.03 19.71 36.71
N ASP A 10 -24.21 20.30 36.66
CA ASP A 10 -25.46 19.57 36.43
C ASP A 10 -25.48 18.94 35.02
N ARG A 11 -24.92 19.63 34.01
CA ARG A 11 -24.70 19.05 32.67
C ARG A 11 -23.77 17.85 32.71
N LEU A 12 -22.62 17.96 33.39
CA LEU A 12 -21.64 16.88 33.51
C LEU A 12 -22.21 15.68 34.29
N GLN A 13 -23.01 15.93 35.33
CA GLN A 13 -23.70 14.87 36.09
C GLN A 13 -24.71 14.12 35.22
N ASN A 14 -25.50 14.84 34.42
CA ASN A 14 -26.43 14.21 33.48
C ASN A 14 -25.70 13.41 32.39
N GLN A 15 -24.58 13.93 31.89
CA GLN A 15 -23.73 13.20 30.94
C GLN A 15 -23.14 11.93 31.57
N LEU A 16 -22.63 12.02 32.81
CA LEU A 16 -22.11 10.87 33.54
C LEU A 16 -23.19 9.80 33.74
N ALA A 17 -24.37 10.16 34.23
CA ALA A 17 -25.48 9.22 34.42
C ALA A 17 -25.90 8.55 33.10
N ALA A 18 -25.91 9.30 31.99
CA ALA A 18 -26.19 8.75 30.66
C ALA A 18 -25.07 7.80 30.19
N PHE A 19 -23.81 8.08 30.50
CA PHE A 19 -22.69 7.18 30.20
C PHE A 19 -22.74 5.91 31.06
N GLU A 20 -23.03 6.01 32.35
CA GLU A 20 -23.19 4.86 33.25
C GLU A 20 -24.32 3.93 32.79
N GLN A 21 -25.48 4.49 32.39
CA GLN A 21 -26.56 3.69 31.82
C GLN A 21 -26.16 2.98 30.52
N ARG A 22 -25.42 3.66 29.63
CA ARG A 22 -24.92 3.05 28.39
C ARG A 22 -23.91 1.96 28.68
N LEU A 23 -23.02 2.16 29.66
CA LEU A 23 -22.03 1.17 30.06
C LEU A 23 -22.72 -0.07 30.64
N ALA A 24 -23.68 0.10 31.55
CA ALA A 24 -24.44 -1.01 32.12
C ALA A 24 -25.23 -1.80 31.05
N ALA A 25 -25.79 -1.11 30.05
CA ALA A 25 -26.46 -1.76 28.92
C ALA A 25 -25.46 -2.52 28.03
N ALA A 26 -24.29 -1.95 27.76
CA ALA A 26 -23.23 -2.61 27.00
C ALA A 26 -22.70 -3.85 27.74
N ASP A 27 -22.44 -3.74 29.04
CA ASP A 27 -22.01 -4.87 29.88
C ASP A 27 -23.05 -5.99 29.91
N SER A 28 -24.34 -5.65 29.97
CA SER A 28 -25.40 -6.65 29.87
C SER A 28 -25.39 -7.34 28.53
N ALA A 29 -25.35 -6.57 27.43
CA ALA A 29 -25.30 -7.12 26.09
C ALA A 29 -24.05 -7.99 25.85
N MET A 30 -22.90 -7.61 26.42
CA MET A 30 -21.65 -8.37 26.37
C MET A 30 -21.74 -9.69 27.15
N ARG A 31 -22.43 -9.71 28.29
CA ARG A 31 -22.68 -10.96 29.05
C ARG A 31 -23.60 -11.92 28.30
N ASP A 32 -24.56 -11.39 27.56
CA ASP A 32 -25.52 -12.18 26.80
C ASP A 32 -24.98 -12.59 25.41
N TYR A 33 -23.82 -12.08 25.02
CA TYR A 33 -23.22 -12.38 23.72
C TYR A 33 -22.54 -13.76 23.74
N GLY A 34 -22.95 -14.63 22.82
CA GLY A 34 -22.56 -16.04 22.79
C GLY A 34 -21.10 -16.34 22.44
N HIS A 35 -20.32 -15.31 22.07
CA HIS A 35 -18.93 -15.43 21.62
C HIS A 35 -17.98 -14.60 22.50
N PRO A 36 -17.74 -14.99 23.76
CA PRO A 36 -16.97 -14.19 24.73
C PRO A 36 -15.51 -13.94 24.30
N ASP A 37 -14.94 -14.79 23.46
CA ASP A 37 -13.60 -14.63 22.85
C ASP A 37 -13.54 -13.49 21.81
N ARG A 38 -14.69 -13.03 21.31
CA ARG A 38 -14.82 -11.94 20.32
C ARG A 38 -15.16 -10.60 20.95
N VAL A 39 -15.26 -10.55 22.27
CA VAL A 39 -15.55 -9.34 23.04
C VAL A 39 -14.24 -8.71 23.54
N PRO A 40 -13.98 -7.42 23.27
CA PRO A 40 -12.84 -6.72 23.85
C PRO A 40 -12.88 -6.73 25.38
N THR A 41 -11.80 -7.19 26.00
CA THR A 41 -11.57 -7.10 27.45
C THR A 41 -10.82 -5.80 27.80
N GLU A 42 -10.70 -5.46 29.09
CA GLU A 42 -9.83 -4.35 29.51
C GLU A 42 -8.39 -4.53 29.02
N GLU A 43 -7.88 -5.77 29.06
CA GLU A 43 -6.56 -6.14 28.54
C GLU A 43 -6.45 -5.92 27.01
N TRP A 44 -7.54 -6.12 26.27
CA TRP A 44 -7.57 -5.81 24.83
C TRP A 44 -7.34 -4.32 24.56
N PHE A 45 -7.86 -3.43 25.40
CA PHE A 45 -7.66 -1.99 25.27
C PHE A 45 -6.27 -1.51 25.71
N SER A 46 -5.48 -2.37 26.36
CA SER A 46 -4.10 -2.03 26.77
C SER A 46 -3.27 -1.55 25.58
N SER A 47 -2.46 -0.51 25.80
CA SER A 47 -1.52 0.01 24.80
C SER A 47 -0.40 -0.98 24.48
N GLU A 48 -0.07 -1.89 25.41
CA GLU A 48 1.00 -2.88 25.25
C GLU A 48 0.57 -4.09 24.41
N ASN A 49 -0.75 -4.34 24.35
CA ASN A 49 -1.31 -5.43 23.56
C ASN A 49 -1.30 -5.07 22.07
N THR A 50 -0.29 -5.53 21.34
CA THR A 50 -0.22 -5.37 19.87
C THR A 50 -1.01 -6.46 19.13
N ASP A 51 -1.32 -7.57 19.78
CA ASP A 51 -2.12 -8.65 19.19
C ASP A 51 -3.56 -8.24 18.95
N LYS A 52 -4.07 -7.22 19.65
CA LYS A 52 -5.38 -6.61 19.37
C LYS A 52 -5.55 -6.21 17.91
N GLU A 53 -4.48 -5.74 17.26
CA GLU A 53 -4.47 -5.34 15.85
C GLU A 53 -4.71 -6.53 14.90
N LYS A 54 -4.42 -7.76 15.36
CA LYS A 54 -4.64 -9.01 14.62
C LYS A 54 -6.04 -9.58 14.82
N THR A 55 -6.85 -8.99 15.69
CA THR A 55 -8.21 -9.45 16.01
C THR A 55 -9.28 -8.65 15.27
N SER A 56 -10.49 -9.18 15.20
CA SER A 56 -11.68 -8.47 14.69
C SER A 56 -12.79 -8.61 15.72
N PRO A 57 -12.84 -7.69 16.71
CA PRO A 57 -13.89 -7.71 17.71
C PRO A 57 -15.27 -7.69 17.08
N TRP A 58 -16.23 -8.38 17.71
CA TRP A 58 -17.64 -8.45 17.30
C TRP A 58 -17.92 -9.10 15.94
N LEU A 59 -16.88 -9.58 15.24
CA LEU A 59 -17.01 -10.32 13.99
C LEU A 59 -16.85 -11.81 14.27
N ASP A 60 -17.84 -12.37 14.96
CA ASP A 60 -17.97 -13.81 15.16
C ASP A 60 -18.48 -14.52 13.89
N GLU A 61 -18.41 -15.86 13.91
CA GLU A 61 -18.79 -16.70 12.78
C GLU A 61 -20.30 -16.58 12.47
N ASP A 62 -21.17 -16.62 13.49
CA ASP A 62 -22.62 -16.54 13.32
C ASP A 62 -23.03 -15.20 12.69
N PHE A 63 -22.42 -14.10 13.15
CA PHE A 63 -22.67 -12.76 12.60
C PHE A 63 -22.15 -12.64 11.17
N ASN A 64 -20.96 -13.20 10.87
CA ASN A 64 -20.41 -13.19 9.53
C ASN A 64 -21.26 -14.03 8.55
N ASP A 65 -21.79 -15.16 9.00
CA ASP A 65 -22.71 -16.01 8.25
C ASP A 65 -24.04 -15.31 8.02
N ALA A 66 -24.62 -14.69 9.05
CA ALA A 66 -25.84 -13.91 8.94
C ALA A 66 -25.69 -12.75 7.93
N ARG A 67 -24.55 -12.04 7.94
CA ARG A 67 -24.23 -10.99 6.95
C ARG A 67 -24.17 -11.54 5.53
N SER A 68 -23.55 -12.71 5.36
CA SER A 68 -23.41 -13.37 4.07
C SER A 68 -24.77 -13.83 3.54
N LEU A 69 -25.60 -14.43 4.39
CA LEU A 69 -26.97 -14.84 4.07
C LEU A 69 -27.86 -13.63 3.73
N LEU A 70 -27.75 -12.52 4.47
CA LEU A 70 -28.47 -11.30 4.16
C LEU A 70 -28.09 -10.74 2.78
N PHE A 71 -26.79 -10.77 2.43
CA PHE A 71 -26.33 -10.35 1.12
C PHE A 71 -26.91 -11.24 0.01
N LEU A 72 -26.88 -12.56 0.18
CA LEU A 72 -27.48 -13.50 -0.77
C LEU A 72 -28.99 -13.29 -0.93
N ALA A 73 -29.71 -13.11 0.18
CA ALA A 73 -31.15 -12.81 0.16
C ALA A 73 -31.45 -11.49 -0.56
N ALA A 74 -30.60 -10.47 -0.40
CA ALA A 74 -30.73 -9.21 -1.12
C ALA A 74 -30.51 -9.39 -2.64
N LEU A 75 -29.57 -10.24 -3.05
CA LEU A 75 -29.37 -10.57 -4.46
C LEU A 75 -30.57 -11.33 -5.06
N ASP A 76 -31.17 -12.25 -4.31
CA ASP A 76 -32.39 -12.96 -4.74
C ASP A 76 -33.60 -12.01 -4.87
N LEU A 77 -33.70 -11.02 -3.97
CA LEU A 77 -34.70 -9.96 -4.07
C LEU A 77 -34.48 -9.10 -5.31
N HIS A 78 -33.23 -8.68 -5.58
CA HIS A 78 -32.88 -7.93 -6.79
C HIS A 78 -33.24 -8.73 -8.05
N ARG A 79 -32.86 -10.01 -8.10
CA ARG A 79 -33.19 -10.91 -9.20
C ARG A 79 -34.70 -11.00 -9.44
N SER A 80 -35.48 -11.20 -8.38
CA SER A 80 -36.94 -11.29 -8.46
C SER A 80 -37.55 -9.98 -8.97
N PHE A 81 -37.10 -8.84 -8.45
CA PHE A 81 -37.52 -7.52 -8.91
C PHE A 81 -37.20 -7.27 -10.39
N ILE A 82 -36.00 -7.64 -10.85
CA ILE A 82 -35.58 -7.50 -12.25
C ILE A 82 -36.46 -8.36 -13.18
N HIS A 83 -36.80 -9.59 -12.78
CA HIS A 83 -37.66 -10.46 -13.57
C HIS A 83 -39.10 -9.93 -13.68
N ASP A 84 -39.65 -9.43 -12.58
CA ASP A 84 -40.99 -8.83 -12.54
C ASP A 84 -41.05 -7.55 -13.41
N GLN A 85 -40.05 -6.66 -13.27
CA GLN A 85 -39.98 -5.37 -13.96
C GLN A 85 -39.15 -5.40 -15.26
N ARG A 86 -39.01 -6.58 -15.88
CA ARG A 86 -38.08 -6.85 -17.01
C ARG A 86 -38.16 -5.85 -18.17
N ARG A 87 -39.36 -5.35 -18.50
CA ARG A 87 -39.55 -4.39 -19.61
C ARG A 87 -38.95 -3.04 -19.27
N ILE A 88 -39.19 -2.55 -18.05
CA ILE A 88 -38.70 -1.26 -17.56
C ILE A 88 -37.18 -1.35 -17.40
N LEU A 89 -36.68 -2.39 -16.74
CA LEU A 89 -35.24 -2.58 -16.52
C LEU A 89 -34.49 -2.68 -17.85
N ARG A 90 -35.00 -3.45 -18.82
CA ARG A 90 -34.38 -3.51 -20.16
C ARG A 90 -34.31 -2.13 -20.81
N SER A 91 -35.37 -1.34 -20.74
CA SER A 91 -35.36 0.04 -21.29
C SER A 91 -34.34 0.93 -20.57
N ASN A 92 -34.28 0.86 -19.25
CA ASN A 92 -33.36 1.65 -18.44
C ASN A 92 -31.89 1.25 -18.68
N LEU A 93 -31.62 -0.04 -18.91
CA LEU A 93 -30.28 -0.53 -19.23
C LEU A 93 -29.81 -0.08 -20.62
N PHE A 94 -30.72 -0.01 -21.61
CA PHE A 94 -30.39 0.64 -22.89
C PHE A 94 -30.11 2.14 -22.71
N ALA A 95 -30.91 2.84 -21.90
CA ALA A 95 -30.63 4.23 -21.59
C ALA A 95 -29.29 4.41 -20.85
N ALA A 96 -28.93 3.48 -19.95
CA ALA A 96 -27.65 3.48 -19.27
C ALA A 96 -26.49 3.28 -20.26
N TYR A 97 -26.65 2.38 -21.24
CA TYR A 97 -25.70 2.20 -22.33
C TYR A 97 -25.49 3.50 -23.13
N ASP A 98 -26.57 4.18 -23.51
CA ASP A 98 -26.49 5.45 -24.24
C ASP A 98 -25.80 6.55 -23.41
N VAL A 99 -26.07 6.60 -22.10
CA VAL A 99 -25.39 7.52 -21.17
C VAL A 99 -23.90 7.22 -21.09
N LEU A 100 -23.51 5.95 -20.94
CA LEU A 100 -22.12 5.52 -20.85
C LEU A 100 -21.33 5.80 -22.13
N MET A 101 -21.98 5.61 -23.29
CA MET A 101 -21.40 5.88 -24.60
C MET A 101 -21.43 7.36 -24.99
N ASN A 102 -21.90 8.25 -24.10
CA ASN A 102 -22.12 9.67 -24.38
C ASN A 102 -23.00 9.92 -25.64
N ALA A 103 -23.88 8.98 -25.95
CA ALA A 103 -24.85 9.07 -27.03
C ALA A 103 -26.15 9.77 -26.61
N ALA A 104 -26.42 9.85 -25.31
CA ALA A 104 -27.55 10.61 -24.76
C ALA A 104 -27.40 12.13 -25.00
N PRO A 105 -28.44 12.83 -25.51
CA PRO A 105 -28.40 14.28 -25.66
C PRO A 105 -28.08 15.02 -24.36
N ARG A 106 -27.36 16.14 -24.42
CA ARG A 106 -27.09 16.96 -23.23
C ARG A 106 -28.35 17.56 -22.59
N SER A 107 -29.45 17.63 -23.33
CA SER A 107 -30.76 18.07 -22.86
C SER A 107 -31.55 16.98 -22.12
N THR A 108 -31.02 15.75 -22.02
CA THR A 108 -31.70 14.67 -21.29
C THR A 108 -31.90 15.04 -19.82
N ASP A 109 -33.10 14.79 -19.31
CA ASP A 109 -33.46 15.06 -17.92
C ASP A 109 -32.50 14.35 -16.95
N ALA A 110 -31.95 15.10 -16.00
CA ALA A 110 -31.06 14.59 -14.96
C ALA A 110 -31.70 13.48 -14.11
N ARG A 111 -33.04 13.47 -13.97
CA ARG A 111 -33.75 12.36 -13.30
C ARG A 111 -33.67 11.07 -14.11
N ALA A 112 -33.83 11.15 -15.43
CA ALA A 112 -33.70 9.99 -16.32
C ALA A 112 -32.27 9.44 -16.32
N VAL A 113 -31.26 10.31 -16.37
CA VAL A 113 -29.84 9.91 -16.26
C VAL A 113 -29.58 9.18 -14.94
N ARG A 114 -30.10 9.72 -13.83
CA ARG A 114 -29.98 9.07 -12.52
C ARG A 114 -30.65 7.70 -12.49
N ALA A 115 -31.89 7.59 -12.98
CA ALA A 115 -32.63 6.33 -13.00
C ALA A 115 -31.92 5.26 -13.85
N ALA A 116 -31.26 5.66 -14.94
CA ALA A 116 -30.44 4.76 -15.75
C ALA A 116 -29.24 4.21 -14.95
N TRP A 117 -28.53 5.06 -14.21
CA TRP A 117 -27.45 4.65 -13.31
C TRP A 117 -27.94 3.75 -12.16
N GLU A 118 -29.04 4.12 -11.50
CA GLU A 118 -29.62 3.31 -10.42
C GLU A 118 -30.05 1.92 -10.93
N SER A 119 -30.62 1.86 -12.13
CA SER A 119 -30.98 0.58 -12.77
C SER A 119 -29.76 -0.25 -13.13
N LEU A 120 -28.66 0.38 -13.57
CA LEU A 120 -27.39 -0.31 -13.78
C LEU A 120 -26.85 -0.89 -12.48
N PHE A 121 -26.86 -0.11 -11.38
CA PHE A 121 -26.33 -0.56 -10.08
C PHE A 121 -27.16 -1.65 -9.40
N LEU A 122 -28.42 -1.84 -9.77
CA LEU A 122 -29.20 -3.01 -9.36
C LEU A 122 -28.67 -4.33 -9.93
N VAL A 123 -28.02 -4.28 -11.11
CA VAL A 123 -27.47 -5.45 -11.81
C VAL A 123 -25.96 -5.55 -11.60
N VAL A 124 -25.26 -4.41 -11.60
CA VAL A 124 -23.81 -4.28 -11.50
C VAL A 124 -23.50 -3.42 -10.28
N PRO A 125 -23.32 -4.01 -9.08
CA PRO A 125 -23.24 -3.27 -7.82
C PRO A 125 -21.97 -2.41 -7.69
N THR A 126 -20.96 -2.60 -8.55
CA THR A 126 -19.69 -1.87 -8.48
C THR A 126 -19.15 -1.61 -9.86
N VAL A 127 -18.65 -0.39 -10.09
CA VAL A 127 -17.99 0.04 -11.33
C VAL A 127 -16.61 0.57 -10.99
N THR A 128 -15.57 -0.01 -11.58
CA THR A 128 -14.18 0.42 -11.41
C THR A 128 -13.73 1.26 -12.59
N THR A 129 -13.08 2.40 -12.35
CA THR A 129 -12.54 3.25 -13.41
C THR A 129 -11.34 4.07 -12.91
N THR A 130 -10.57 4.63 -13.85
CA THR A 130 -9.45 5.53 -13.53
C THR A 130 -9.94 6.98 -13.44
N PHE A 131 -9.19 7.83 -12.72
CA PHE A 131 -9.51 9.26 -12.63
C PHE A 131 -9.65 9.95 -13.98
N ALA A 132 -8.81 9.59 -14.96
CA ALA A 132 -8.86 10.15 -16.31
C ALA A 132 -10.18 9.86 -17.04
N SER A 133 -10.88 8.78 -16.66
CA SER A 133 -12.15 8.40 -17.27
C SER A 133 -13.37 8.98 -16.56
N LEU A 134 -13.24 9.41 -15.29
CA LEU A 134 -14.37 9.94 -14.51
C LEU A 134 -15.15 11.07 -15.23
N PRO A 135 -14.50 12.11 -15.80
CA PRO A 135 -15.23 13.20 -16.44
C PRO A 135 -16.05 12.75 -17.65
N ARG A 136 -15.59 11.72 -18.36
CA ARG A 136 -16.26 11.16 -19.54
C ARG A 136 -17.39 10.22 -19.17
N VAL A 137 -17.14 9.32 -18.20
CA VAL A 137 -18.11 8.28 -17.80
C VAL A 137 -19.26 8.89 -17.00
N PHE A 138 -18.95 9.79 -16.08
CA PHE A 138 -19.94 10.37 -15.16
C PHE A 138 -20.29 11.82 -15.48
N GLY A 139 -19.90 12.33 -16.65
CA GLY A 139 -20.07 13.73 -17.03
C GLY A 139 -21.52 14.23 -16.97
N SER A 140 -22.49 13.34 -17.21
CA SER A 140 -23.93 13.62 -17.17
C SER A 140 -24.55 13.60 -15.76
N LEU A 141 -23.81 13.12 -14.74
CA LEU A 141 -24.27 13.11 -13.36
C LEU A 141 -24.01 14.45 -12.67
N GLN A 142 -25.01 14.89 -11.91
CA GLN A 142 -24.92 16.03 -11.00
C GLN A 142 -24.21 15.66 -9.68
N SER A 143 -24.13 16.62 -8.76
CA SER A 143 -23.56 16.43 -7.42
C SER A 143 -24.29 15.34 -6.64
N GLU A 144 -23.55 14.53 -5.88
CA GLU A 144 -24.08 13.56 -4.90
C GLU A 144 -25.15 12.60 -5.45
N ARG A 145 -24.98 12.13 -6.69
CA ARG A 145 -25.90 11.17 -7.34
C ARG A 145 -25.51 9.71 -7.16
N LEU A 146 -24.31 9.45 -6.65
CA LEU A 146 -23.80 8.12 -6.33
C LEU A 146 -23.66 7.99 -4.81
N GLY A 147 -23.88 6.79 -4.27
CA GLY A 147 -23.83 6.57 -2.83
C GLY A 147 -22.41 6.64 -2.26
N TRP A 148 -21.49 5.86 -2.84
CA TRP A 148 -20.13 5.65 -2.32
C TRP A 148 -19.09 5.73 -3.43
N LEU A 149 -17.96 6.36 -3.10
CA LEU A 149 -16.73 6.34 -3.87
C LEU A 149 -15.63 5.70 -3.03
N LEU A 150 -14.93 4.72 -3.62
CA LEU A 150 -13.71 4.17 -3.06
C LEU A 150 -12.57 4.58 -3.98
N ILE A 151 -11.59 5.30 -3.42
CA ILE A 151 -10.36 5.65 -4.10
C ILE A 151 -9.25 4.82 -3.47
N ASP A 152 -8.64 3.95 -4.26
CA ASP A 152 -7.42 3.26 -3.89
C ASP A 152 -6.18 4.06 -4.36
N GLU A 153 -5.04 3.83 -3.72
CA GLU A 153 -3.76 4.52 -3.99
C GLU A 153 -3.87 6.07 -3.93
N ALA A 154 -4.70 6.58 -3.02
CA ALA A 154 -4.97 8.01 -2.85
C ALA A 154 -3.72 8.85 -2.50
N GLY A 155 -2.67 8.20 -1.98
CA GLY A 155 -1.35 8.81 -1.73
C GLY A 155 -0.62 9.27 -3.01
N GLN A 156 -0.98 8.73 -4.18
CA GLN A 156 -0.42 9.12 -5.49
C GLN A 156 -1.38 9.95 -6.33
N ALA A 157 -2.61 10.10 -5.87
CA ALA A 157 -3.59 10.93 -6.54
C ALA A 157 -3.32 12.40 -6.20
N ALA A 158 -3.04 13.22 -7.21
CA ALA A 158 -3.11 14.66 -7.05
C ALA A 158 -4.58 15.05 -6.71
N PRO A 159 -4.83 16.00 -5.79
CA PRO A 159 -6.18 16.33 -5.31
C PRO A 159 -7.23 16.56 -6.41
N GLN A 160 -6.83 17.25 -7.49
CA GLN A 160 -7.72 17.58 -8.59
C GLN A 160 -8.24 16.35 -9.37
N HIS A 161 -7.53 15.23 -9.32
CA HIS A 161 -7.96 14.00 -9.97
C HIS A 161 -9.15 13.37 -9.23
N ALA A 162 -9.16 13.46 -7.90
CA ALA A 162 -10.22 12.90 -7.06
C ALA A 162 -11.51 13.74 -7.07
N LEU A 163 -11.41 15.05 -7.34
CA LEU A 163 -12.51 16.01 -7.26
C LEU A 163 -13.76 15.58 -8.05
N CYS A 164 -13.56 15.06 -9.27
CA CYS A 164 -14.65 14.66 -10.16
C CYS A 164 -15.53 13.55 -9.54
N GLY A 165 -14.88 12.57 -8.89
CA GLY A 165 -15.56 11.49 -8.20
C GLY A 165 -16.25 12.00 -6.93
N ILE A 166 -15.48 12.69 -6.07
CA ILE A 166 -15.96 13.18 -4.77
C ILE A 166 -17.21 14.05 -4.94
N TRP A 167 -17.21 14.98 -5.90
CA TRP A 167 -18.36 15.86 -6.15
C TRP A 167 -19.65 15.08 -6.50
N ARG A 168 -19.53 13.92 -7.14
CA ARG A 168 -20.68 13.12 -7.59
C ARG A 168 -21.19 12.13 -6.55
N THR A 169 -20.50 11.99 -5.43
CA THR A 169 -20.75 10.91 -4.47
C THR A 169 -21.08 11.46 -3.09
N SER A 170 -22.08 10.92 -2.43
CA SER A 170 -22.46 11.35 -1.07
C SER A 170 -21.41 10.99 -0.03
N ASN A 171 -20.70 9.86 -0.23
CA ASN A 171 -19.66 9.39 0.68
C ASN A 171 -18.42 9.01 -0.11
N SER A 172 -17.24 9.25 0.46
CA SER A 172 -15.95 8.91 -0.15
C SER A 172 -15.01 8.29 0.88
N VAL A 173 -14.40 7.16 0.52
CA VAL A 173 -13.34 6.51 1.28
C VAL A 173 -12.07 6.58 0.44
N LEU A 174 -11.04 7.21 0.99
CA LEU A 174 -9.73 7.33 0.34
C LEU A 174 -8.75 6.42 1.10
N VAL A 175 -8.18 5.46 0.38
CA VAL A 175 -7.22 4.50 0.90
C VAL A 175 -5.89 4.73 0.19
N GLY A 176 -4.80 4.72 0.93
CA GLY A 176 -3.46 4.84 0.38
C GLY A 176 -2.43 4.91 1.50
N ASP A 177 -1.20 5.26 1.13
CA ASP A 177 -0.12 5.46 2.07
C ASP A 177 0.70 6.72 1.68
N PRO A 178 0.75 7.77 2.52
CA PRO A 178 1.50 8.99 2.22
C PRO A 178 3.03 8.78 2.30
N LEU A 179 3.49 7.67 2.88
CA LEU A 179 4.90 7.26 2.97
C LEU A 179 5.31 6.35 1.82
N GLN A 180 4.41 6.00 0.90
CA GLN A 180 4.74 5.40 -0.41
C GLN A 180 4.83 6.48 -1.50
N LEU A 181 4.90 6.12 -2.78
CA LEU A 181 5.16 7.09 -3.85
C LEU A 181 4.18 8.26 -3.85
N GLN A 182 4.70 9.43 -4.20
CA GLN A 182 3.93 10.67 -4.30
C GLN A 182 3.37 10.86 -5.72
N PRO A 183 2.37 11.75 -5.90
CA PRO A 183 1.82 12.07 -7.20
C PRO A 183 2.90 12.64 -8.13
N VAL A 184 2.96 12.15 -9.37
CA VAL A 184 3.82 12.75 -10.39
C VAL A 184 3.14 13.99 -10.95
N VAL A 185 3.56 15.17 -10.48
CA VAL A 185 3.08 16.46 -10.98
C VAL A 185 4.11 17.05 -11.95
N SER A 186 3.72 17.21 -13.22
CA SER A 186 4.61 17.71 -14.28
C SER A 186 5.04 19.16 -14.10
N LEU A 187 4.18 19.99 -13.50
CA LEU A 187 4.49 21.39 -13.21
C LEU A 187 5.49 21.49 -12.05
N PRO A 188 6.69 22.08 -12.22
CA PRO A 188 7.65 22.23 -11.13
C PRO A 188 7.08 22.97 -9.92
N ILE A 189 7.53 22.59 -8.71
CA ILE A 189 7.04 23.11 -7.43
C ILE A 189 7.12 24.64 -7.32
N VAL A 190 8.14 25.25 -7.92
CA VAL A 190 8.34 26.71 -7.94
C VAL A 190 7.17 27.40 -8.65
N HIS A 191 6.74 26.87 -9.80
CA HIS A 191 5.61 27.43 -10.54
C HIS A 191 4.28 27.18 -9.83
N GLN A 192 4.11 26.00 -9.21
CA GLN A 192 2.93 25.73 -8.39
C GLN A 192 2.80 26.75 -7.25
N ARG A 193 3.88 27.03 -6.52
CA ARG A 193 3.90 28.05 -5.44
C ARG A 193 3.61 29.45 -5.96
N THR A 194 4.12 29.82 -7.14
CA THR A 194 3.79 31.11 -7.77
C THR A 194 2.29 31.23 -8.04
N LEU A 195 1.64 30.19 -8.57
CA LEU A 195 0.19 30.19 -8.80
C LEU A 195 -0.62 30.32 -7.49
N LEU A 196 -0.20 29.63 -6.43
CA LEU A 196 -0.82 29.76 -5.11
C LEU A 196 -0.72 31.20 -4.58
N ARG A 197 0.46 31.83 -4.69
CA ARG A 197 0.65 33.25 -4.32
C ARG A 197 -0.22 34.19 -5.14
N MET A 198 -0.33 33.98 -6.46
CA MET A 198 -1.16 34.81 -7.34
C MET A 198 -2.66 34.71 -7.02
N THR A 199 -3.13 33.56 -6.54
CA THR A 199 -4.53 33.30 -6.23
C THR A 199 -4.88 33.52 -4.76
N GLY A 200 -3.90 33.79 -3.90
CA GLY A 200 -4.09 33.83 -2.44
C GLY A 200 -4.42 32.48 -1.81
N THR A 201 -4.15 31.38 -2.52
CA THR A 201 -4.44 30.01 -2.06
C THR A 201 -3.33 29.53 -1.13
N SER A 202 -3.69 28.84 -0.05
CA SER A 202 -2.73 28.30 0.93
C SER A 202 -1.91 27.13 0.35
N ASP A 203 -0.63 27.04 0.75
CA ASP A 203 0.30 25.93 0.44
C ASP A 203 -0.23 24.54 0.84
N ARG A 204 -1.26 24.47 1.69
CA ARG A 204 -1.98 23.24 2.03
C ARG A 204 -2.63 22.55 0.81
N TRP A 205 -2.83 23.28 -0.28
CA TRP A 205 -3.42 22.83 -1.54
C TRP A 205 -2.39 22.55 -2.64
N LEU A 206 -1.09 22.62 -2.32
CA LEU A 206 0.00 22.38 -3.27
C LEU A 206 -0.04 20.92 -3.76
N PRO A 207 -0.35 20.63 -5.04
CA PRO A 207 -0.65 19.27 -5.49
C PRO A 207 0.52 18.28 -5.33
N ALA A 208 1.75 18.75 -5.51
CA ALA A 208 2.93 17.89 -5.39
C ALA A 208 3.32 17.54 -3.95
N SER A 209 2.82 18.27 -2.95
CA SER A 209 3.15 18.05 -1.54
C SER A 209 1.96 17.56 -0.72
N ASN A 210 0.74 17.67 -1.25
CA ASN A 210 -0.49 17.32 -0.56
C ASN A 210 -1.34 16.44 -1.48
N PRO A 211 -1.08 15.13 -1.54
CA PRO A 211 -1.92 14.18 -2.26
C PRO A 211 -3.37 14.17 -1.72
N ALA A 212 -4.28 13.58 -2.49
CA ALA A 212 -5.70 13.48 -2.13
C ALA A 212 -5.89 12.82 -0.75
N GLN A 213 -5.08 11.81 -0.43
CA GLN A 213 -5.09 11.18 0.89
C GLN A 213 -4.76 12.15 2.03
N VAL A 214 -3.68 12.92 1.92
CA VAL A 214 -3.28 13.87 2.98
C VAL A 214 -4.39 14.89 3.25
N LEU A 215 -5.16 15.27 2.23
CA LEU A 215 -6.33 16.13 2.40
C LEU A 215 -7.50 15.41 3.10
N ALA A 216 -7.70 14.13 2.82
CA ALA A 216 -8.71 13.32 3.53
C ALA A 216 -8.32 13.08 5.00
N ASP A 217 -7.06 12.75 5.28
CA ASP A 217 -6.55 12.52 6.63
C ASP A 217 -6.75 13.75 7.53
N ARG A 218 -6.58 14.96 6.99
CA ARG A 218 -6.86 16.22 7.71
C ARG A 218 -8.30 16.39 8.16
N ASN A 219 -9.24 15.74 7.49
CA ASN A 219 -10.67 15.78 7.79
C ASN A 219 -11.14 14.50 8.52
N ALA A 220 -10.23 13.55 8.78
CA ALA A 220 -10.57 12.32 9.46
C ALA A 220 -10.90 12.62 10.93
N ARG A 221 -11.97 11.98 11.43
CA ARG A 221 -12.38 12.09 12.84
C ARG A 221 -11.39 11.43 13.79
N TYR A 222 -10.83 10.31 13.36
CA TYR A 222 -9.84 9.54 14.10
C TYR A 222 -8.55 9.54 13.31
N VAL A 223 -7.45 9.84 14.01
CA VAL A 223 -6.14 9.98 13.40
C VAL A 223 -5.10 9.24 14.23
N ALA A 224 -4.06 8.77 13.57
CA ALA A 224 -2.83 8.31 14.17
C ALA A 224 -1.68 9.24 13.78
N ARG A 225 -0.61 9.23 14.58
CA ARG A 225 0.60 10.00 14.35
C ARG A 225 1.77 9.06 14.14
N ILE A 226 2.49 9.25 13.05
CA ILE A 226 3.66 8.45 12.70
C ILE A 226 4.88 9.37 12.76
N GLN A 227 5.84 9.02 13.61
CA GLN A 227 7.13 9.69 13.67
C GLN A 227 8.10 8.99 12.72
N VAL A 228 8.36 9.60 11.56
CA VAL A 228 9.39 9.11 10.64
C VAL A 228 10.75 9.64 11.12
N PRO A 229 11.79 8.80 11.24
CA PRO A 229 13.13 9.26 11.58
C PRO A 229 13.63 10.37 10.65
N GLY A 230 13.98 11.53 11.20
CA GLY A 230 14.52 12.66 10.44
C GLY A 230 13.48 13.52 9.70
N MET A 231 12.18 13.29 9.91
CA MET A 231 11.11 14.16 9.39
C MET A 231 10.17 14.63 10.51
N ASP A 232 9.34 15.62 10.20
CA ASP A 232 8.25 16.02 11.07
C ASP A 232 7.22 14.88 11.23
N GLU A 233 6.58 14.82 12.39
CA GLU A 233 5.50 13.88 12.66
C GLU A 233 4.38 14.04 11.63
N ILE A 234 3.96 12.92 11.03
CA ILE A 234 2.85 12.91 10.07
C ILE A 234 1.57 12.46 10.76
N THR A 235 0.45 13.07 10.37
CA THR A 235 -0.89 12.65 10.80
C THR A 235 -1.56 11.89 9.67
N VAL A 236 -2.03 10.69 9.97
CA VAL A 236 -2.79 9.83 9.05
C VAL A 236 -4.16 9.50 9.66
N GLY A 237 -5.14 9.10 8.86
CA GLY A 237 -6.47 8.72 9.34
C GLY A 237 -6.47 7.44 10.17
N ALA A 238 -7.11 6.38 9.69
CA ALA A 238 -7.17 5.08 10.35
C ALA A 238 -6.15 4.11 9.71
N PRO A 239 -4.87 4.07 10.16
CA PRO A 239 -3.86 3.20 9.56
C PRO A 239 -4.13 1.74 9.87
N LEU A 240 -3.85 0.87 8.90
CA LEU A 240 -3.80 -0.57 9.12
C LEU A 240 -2.40 -0.96 9.57
N ARG A 241 -2.28 -1.49 10.79
CA ARG A 241 -0.98 -1.74 11.42
C ARG A 241 -0.42 -3.13 11.11
N VAL A 242 -1.28 -4.12 10.88
CA VAL A 242 -0.83 -5.50 10.68
C VAL A 242 -0.32 -5.70 9.26
N HIS A 243 0.96 -6.04 9.14
CA HIS A 243 1.60 -6.36 7.88
C HIS A 243 1.75 -7.88 7.73
N ARG A 244 1.32 -8.42 6.59
CA ARG A 244 1.32 -9.87 6.32
C ARG A 244 2.08 -10.27 5.04
N ARG A 245 2.75 -9.32 4.39
CA ARG A 245 3.34 -9.52 3.06
C ARG A 245 4.82 -9.86 3.11
N CYS A 246 5.62 -9.02 3.77
CA CYS A 246 7.08 -9.10 3.73
C CYS A 246 7.60 -9.87 4.94
N ASP A 247 8.54 -10.77 4.68
CA ASP A 247 9.37 -11.40 5.70
C ASP A 247 10.44 -10.44 6.24
N ASN A 248 11.13 -10.88 7.28
CA ASN A 248 12.36 -10.24 7.74
C ASN A 248 13.54 -10.56 6.80
N PRO A 249 14.47 -9.62 6.58
CA PRO A 249 14.60 -8.32 7.28
C PRO A 249 13.75 -7.18 6.68
N MET A 250 13.03 -7.39 5.58
CA MET A 250 12.34 -6.31 4.86
C MET A 250 11.27 -5.63 5.71
N PHE A 251 10.47 -6.41 6.46
CA PHE A 251 9.48 -5.86 7.38
C PHE A 251 10.12 -4.98 8.47
N ASP A 252 11.06 -5.51 9.25
CA ASP A 252 11.70 -4.78 10.34
C ASP A 252 12.39 -3.50 9.83
N VAL A 253 13.14 -3.60 8.73
CA VAL A 253 13.84 -2.46 8.13
C VAL A 253 12.88 -1.35 7.70
N VAL A 254 11.75 -1.69 7.08
CA VAL A 254 10.74 -0.70 6.67
C VAL A 254 10.02 -0.12 7.89
N ASN A 255 9.64 -0.96 8.86
CA ASN A 255 8.94 -0.52 10.05
C ASN A 255 9.77 0.49 10.86
N ASP A 256 11.05 0.20 11.07
CA ASP A 256 11.97 1.04 11.83
C ASP A 256 12.35 2.31 11.07
N SER A 257 12.62 2.20 9.77
CA SER A 257 13.10 3.34 8.96
C SER A 257 12.00 4.29 8.53
N VAL A 258 10.76 3.81 8.38
CA VAL A 258 9.67 4.54 7.72
C VAL A 258 8.47 4.74 8.64
N TYR A 259 8.05 3.73 9.40
CA TYR A 259 6.81 3.77 10.18
C TYR A 259 7.02 3.95 11.70
N GLY A 260 8.26 4.20 12.13
CA GLY A 260 8.58 4.45 13.54
C GLY A 260 8.19 3.31 14.48
N GLY A 261 8.24 2.05 14.00
CA GLY A 261 7.86 0.88 14.78
C GLY A 261 6.35 0.66 14.94
N MET A 262 5.50 1.44 14.26
CA MET A 262 4.04 1.35 14.42
C MET A 262 3.45 0.03 13.90
N MET A 263 4.07 -0.60 12.89
CA MET A 263 3.55 -1.81 12.25
C MET A 263 3.72 -3.05 13.13
N VAL A 264 2.82 -4.02 12.94
CA VAL A 264 2.82 -5.31 13.64
C VAL A 264 2.98 -6.43 12.61
N HIS A 265 3.94 -7.34 12.83
CA HIS A 265 4.09 -8.52 11.95
C HIS A 265 2.94 -9.49 12.19
N GLY A 266 2.15 -9.74 11.15
CA GLY A 266 0.97 -10.62 11.19
C GLY A 266 1.14 -11.96 10.47
N GLY A 267 2.28 -12.20 9.83
CA GLY A 267 2.61 -13.47 9.19
C GLY A 267 3.40 -14.40 10.11
N GLU A 268 3.57 -15.66 9.69
CA GLU A 268 4.53 -16.58 10.28
C GLU A 268 5.95 -16.17 9.89
N ARG A 269 6.88 -16.16 10.84
CA ARG A 269 8.29 -15.95 10.54
C ARG A 269 8.86 -17.24 9.97
N THR A 270 9.16 -17.24 8.69
CA THR A 270 9.85 -18.36 8.03
C THR A 270 11.27 -17.97 7.67
N ASP A 271 12.24 -18.59 8.33
CA ASP A 271 13.66 -18.36 8.04
C ASP A 271 14.06 -18.96 6.68
N ALA A 272 13.56 -20.17 6.38
CA ALA A 272 13.81 -20.86 5.13
C ALA A 272 12.83 -20.45 4.02
N PHE A 273 13.34 -20.28 2.80
CA PHE A 273 12.53 -20.11 1.60
C PHE A 273 12.87 -21.19 0.58
N MET A 274 12.17 -22.31 0.66
CA MET A 274 12.34 -23.45 -0.23
C MET A 274 11.59 -23.25 -1.55
N VAL A 275 12.27 -23.53 -2.66
CA VAL A 275 11.68 -23.65 -3.99
C VAL A 275 12.07 -25.02 -4.55
N GLY A 276 11.13 -25.97 -4.52
CA GLY A 276 11.46 -27.37 -4.74
C GLY A 276 12.41 -27.86 -3.65
N ASP A 277 13.52 -28.49 -4.06
CA ASP A 277 14.56 -29.01 -3.16
C ASP A 277 15.67 -27.99 -2.86
N SER A 278 15.58 -26.76 -3.40
CA SER A 278 16.60 -25.72 -3.24
C SER A 278 16.12 -24.60 -2.35
N GLU A 279 16.96 -24.18 -1.40
CA GLU A 279 16.69 -23.00 -0.58
C GLU A 279 17.19 -21.74 -1.29
N ALA A 280 16.34 -20.71 -1.40
CA ALA A 280 16.79 -19.38 -1.79
C ALA A 280 17.68 -18.81 -0.67
N PRO A 281 18.84 -18.21 -0.98
CA PRO A 281 19.73 -17.75 0.05
C PRO A 281 19.09 -16.61 0.85
N PRO A 282 19.63 -16.30 2.04
CA PRO A 282 19.23 -15.13 2.80
C PRO A 282 19.36 -13.84 2.00
N SER A 283 18.54 -12.84 2.35
CA SER A 283 18.66 -11.49 1.80
C SER A 283 20.07 -10.93 2.02
N ALA A 284 20.65 -10.28 1.01
CA ALA A 284 22.06 -9.87 1.04
C ALA A 284 22.34 -8.58 0.28
N TRP A 285 23.44 -7.92 0.64
CA TRP A 285 24.00 -6.77 -0.06
C TRP A 285 25.28 -7.18 -0.80
N PHE A 286 25.23 -7.16 -2.12
CA PHE A 286 26.38 -7.35 -2.97
C PHE A 286 27.08 -6.01 -3.25
N ASP A 287 28.24 -5.84 -2.63
CA ASP A 287 29.04 -4.62 -2.68
C ASP A 287 29.87 -4.54 -3.95
N VAL A 288 29.35 -3.79 -4.92
CA VAL A 288 29.99 -3.52 -6.21
C VAL A 288 30.19 -2.02 -6.39
N ALA A 289 31.45 -1.59 -6.33
CA ALA A 289 31.85 -0.25 -6.72
C ALA A 289 31.73 -0.10 -8.24
N GLY A 290 30.97 0.89 -8.70
CA GLY A 290 30.86 1.18 -10.13
C GLY A 290 32.10 1.89 -10.65
N ILE A 291 32.72 1.34 -11.68
CA ILE A 291 33.91 1.91 -12.34
C ILE A 291 33.47 2.52 -13.68
N SER A 292 32.68 1.79 -14.46
CA SER A 292 32.25 2.18 -15.80
C SER A 292 30.80 2.64 -15.79
N TRP A 293 30.59 3.95 -15.98
CA TRP A 293 29.27 4.56 -15.89
C TRP A 293 28.73 5.07 -17.22
N ASN A 294 27.44 4.81 -17.46
CA ASN A 294 26.65 5.50 -18.48
C ASN A 294 25.44 6.13 -17.79
N GLY A 295 25.53 7.43 -17.50
CA GLY A 295 24.62 8.09 -16.56
C GLY A 295 24.79 7.53 -15.15
N HIS A 296 23.71 6.99 -14.57
CA HIS A 296 23.67 6.29 -13.30
C HIS A 296 23.77 4.76 -13.44
N ASN A 297 23.90 4.22 -14.66
CA ASN A 297 24.09 2.80 -14.88
C ASN A 297 25.56 2.39 -14.78
N SER A 298 25.88 1.40 -13.94
CA SER A 298 27.21 0.79 -13.85
C SER A 298 27.22 -0.58 -14.54
N LEU A 299 28.20 -0.81 -15.42
CA LEU A 299 28.35 -2.09 -16.10
C LEU A 299 28.64 -3.24 -15.13
N GLU A 300 29.42 -2.98 -14.09
CA GLU A 300 29.79 -3.97 -13.08
C GLU A 300 28.59 -4.43 -12.26
N GLN A 301 27.69 -3.50 -11.91
CA GLN A 301 26.45 -3.84 -11.20
C GLN A 301 25.49 -4.66 -12.09
N ILE A 302 25.42 -4.37 -13.39
CA ILE A 302 24.60 -5.15 -14.33
C ILE A 302 25.21 -6.53 -14.60
N ALA A 303 26.53 -6.65 -14.66
CA ALA A 303 27.19 -7.95 -14.77
C ALA A 303 26.86 -8.84 -13.57
N LEU A 304 26.96 -8.30 -12.33
CA LEU A 304 26.59 -9.07 -11.15
C LEU A 304 25.09 -9.41 -11.12
N LEU A 305 24.21 -8.51 -11.57
CA LEU A 305 22.80 -8.83 -11.72
C LEU A 305 22.60 -10.06 -12.62
N ASP A 306 23.30 -10.11 -13.76
CA ASP A 306 23.22 -11.25 -14.67
C ASP A 306 23.71 -12.55 -14.01
N ASP A 307 24.76 -12.48 -13.19
CA ASP A 307 25.25 -13.64 -12.44
C ASP A 307 24.22 -14.15 -11.42
N VAL A 308 23.58 -13.23 -10.67
CA VAL A 308 22.51 -13.56 -9.71
C VAL A 308 21.29 -14.15 -10.42
N LEU A 309 20.82 -13.54 -11.51
CA LEU A 309 19.69 -14.07 -12.29
C LEU A 309 20.03 -15.43 -12.92
N GLY A 310 21.25 -15.58 -13.42
CA GLY A 310 21.74 -16.83 -13.98
C GLY A 310 21.78 -17.95 -12.94
N PHE A 311 22.22 -17.65 -11.72
CA PHE A 311 22.17 -18.59 -10.61
C PHE A 311 20.72 -18.97 -10.28
N LEU A 312 19.85 -17.99 -10.00
CA LEU A 312 18.47 -18.24 -9.57
C LEU A 312 17.74 -19.12 -10.58
N ARG A 313 17.97 -18.89 -11.87
CA ARG A 313 17.44 -19.73 -12.95
C ARG A 313 17.98 -21.16 -12.92
N ARG A 314 19.29 -21.35 -12.68
CA ARG A 314 19.92 -22.69 -12.59
C ARG A 314 19.44 -23.47 -11.36
N ALA A 315 19.23 -22.78 -10.24
CA ALA A 315 18.69 -23.34 -9.00
C ALA A 315 17.17 -23.60 -9.06
N GLY A 316 16.52 -23.36 -10.21
CA GLY A 316 15.11 -23.69 -10.41
C GLY A 316 14.13 -22.68 -9.84
N HIS A 317 14.56 -21.48 -9.44
CA HIS A 317 13.65 -20.45 -8.98
C HIS A 317 12.73 -19.98 -10.13
N PRO A 318 11.42 -19.81 -9.88
CA PRO A 318 10.50 -19.31 -10.88
C PRO A 318 10.85 -17.88 -11.24
N MET A 319 11.40 -17.68 -12.45
CA MET A 319 11.80 -16.36 -12.93
C MET A 319 10.62 -15.39 -13.01
N SER A 320 9.37 -15.86 -13.01
CA SER A 320 8.14 -15.06 -12.92
C SER A 320 7.93 -14.40 -11.55
N GLU A 321 8.55 -14.92 -10.49
CA GLU A 321 8.46 -14.43 -9.10
C GLU A 321 9.68 -13.59 -8.70
N ILE A 322 10.39 -13.04 -9.69
CA ILE A 322 11.54 -12.15 -9.49
C ILE A 322 11.20 -10.77 -10.05
N LEU A 323 11.52 -9.73 -9.30
CA LEU A 323 11.35 -8.34 -9.70
C LEU A 323 12.68 -7.59 -9.58
N VAL A 324 13.12 -6.97 -10.67
CA VAL A 324 14.39 -6.23 -10.71
C VAL A 324 14.10 -4.73 -10.86
N ILE A 325 14.56 -3.93 -9.89
CA ILE A 325 14.20 -2.51 -9.80
C ILE A 325 15.40 -1.62 -9.55
N SER A 326 15.26 -0.35 -9.94
CA SER A 326 16.25 0.69 -9.65
C SER A 326 15.58 2.04 -9.42
N PRO A 327 16.20 2.97 -8.66
CA PRO A 327 15.75 4.35 -8.61
C PRO A 327 15.86 5.09 -9.95
N PHE A 328 16.77 4.67 -10.84
CA PHE A 328 17.17 5.44 -12.02
C PHE A 328 16.69 4.81 -13.34
N SER A 329 16.21 5.66 -14.26
CA SER A 329 15.61 5.23 -15.53
C SER A 329 16.59 4.62 -16.53
N ASP A 330 17.85 5.05 -16.50
CA ASP A 330 18.94 4.50 -17.32
C ASP A 330 19.38 3.12 -16.84
N VAL A 331 19.49 2.92 -15.52
CA VAL A 331 19.67 1.58 -14.91
C VAL A 331 18.50 0.69 -15.30
N ALA A 332 17.25 1.16 -15.09
CA ALA A 332 16.04 0.41 -15.43
C ALA A 332 15.99 -0.06 -16.89
N ARG A 333 16.55 0.71 -17.82
CA ARG A 333 16.69 0.28 -19.22
C ARG A 333 17.63 -0.92 -19.37
N ALA A 334 18.75 -0.93 -18.65
CA ALA A 334 19.67 -2.07 -18.63
C ALA A 334 19.04 -3.30 -17.94
N LEU A 335 18.29 -3.10 -16.84
CA LEU A 335 17.57 -4.18 -16.15
C LEU A 335 16.60 -4.91 -17.09
N ARG A 336 15.89 -4.18 -17.96
CA ARG A 336 14.98 -4.79 -18.94
C ARG A 336 15.72 -5.70 -19.92
N SER A 337 16.92 -5.31 -20.35
CA SER A 337 17.74 -6.16 -21.21
C SER A 337 18.18 -7.44 -20.49
N SER A 338 18.58 -7.35 -19.21
CA SER A 338 18.87 -8.53 -18.37
C SER A 338 17.65 -9.42 -18.22
N ALA A 339 16.49 -8.86 -17.84
CA ALA A 339 15.24 -9.58 -17.70
C ALA A 339 14.87 -10.39 -18.96
N ILE A 340 15.00 -9.78 -20.15
CA ILE A 340 14.77 -10.49 -21.43
C ILE A 340 15.76 -11.65 -21.61
N ARG A 341 17.05 -11.45 -21.33
CA ARG A 341 18.07 -12.52 -21.45
C ARG A 341 17.75 -13.73 -20.58
N PHE A 342 17.15 -13.51 -19.41
CA PHE A 342 16.81 -14.58 -18.47
C PHE A 342 15.36 -15.06 -18.56
N GLY A 343 14.60 -14.65 -19.60
CA GLY A 343 13.26 -15.17 -19.87
C GLY A 343 12.15 -14.59 -18.98
N MET A 344 12.38 -13.40 -18.40
CA MET A 344 11.41 -12.67 -17.59
C MET A 344 10.56 -11.74 -18.47
N ASP A 345 9.33 -11.41 -18.05
CA ASP A 345 8.50 -10.37 -18.66
C ASP A 345 9.03 -8.98 -18.25
N ALA A 346 9.93 -8.42 -19.04
CA ALA A 346 10.57 -7.13 -18.75
C ALA A 346 9.59 -5.96 -18.59
N SER A 347 8.37 -6.04 -19.14
CA SER A 347 7.36 -4.98 -18.97
C SER A 347 6.76 -4.97 -17.57
N LYS A 348 6.71 -6.14 -16.93
CA LYS A 348 6.16 -6.33 -15.59
C LYS A 348 7.25 -6.37 -14.53
N GLN A 349 8.35 -7.06 -14.81
CA GLN A 349 9.34 -7.48 -13.82
C GLN A 349 10.64 -6.66 -13.83
N ALA A 350 10.80 -5.68 -14.73
CA ALA A 350 12.00 -4.85 -14.78
C ALA A 350 11.68 -3.37 -15.02
N GLY A 351 12.13 -2.50 -14.10
CA GLY A 351 11.84 -1.08 -14.25
C GLY A 351 12.37 -0.19 -13.15
N THR A 352 11.87 1.04 -13.13
CA THR A 352 12.12 1.94 -12.01
C THR A 352 11.23 1.55 -10.84
N ILE A 353 11.59 1.97 -9.62
CA ILE A 353 10.75 1.83 -8.42
C ILE A 353 9.33 2.36 -8.67
N HIS A 354 9.20 3.48 -9.41
CA HIS A 354 7.89 4.04 -9.81
C HIS A 354 7.04 3.07 -10.63
N THR A 355 7.64 2.34 -11.57
CA THR A 355 6.92 1.36 -12.41
C THR A 355 6.67 0.01 -11.74
N ALA A 356 7.30 -0.22 -10.59
CA ALA A 356 7.13 -1.41 -9.76
C ALA A 356 6.01 -1.26 -8.72
N GLN A 357 5.38 -0.10 -8.68
CA GLN A 357 4.33 0.17 -7.72
C GLN A 357 3.07 -0.66 -8.00
N GLY A 358 2.46 -1.19 -6.95
CA GLY A 358 1.38 -2.19 -7.04
C GLY A 358 1.85 -3.58 -7.47
N LYS A 359 3.13 -3.75 -7.81
CA LYS A 359 3.75 -5.05 -8.09
C LYS A 359 4.47 -5.57 -6.85
N GLU A 360 4.60 -6.87 -6.79
CA GLU A 360 5.30 -7.61 -5.74
C GLU A 360 5.90 -8.88 -6.35
N ALA A 361 6.90 -9.44 -5.67
CA ALA A 361 7.58 -10.66 -6.06
C ALA A 361 8.16 -11.34 -4.83
N ASP A 362 8.36 -12.65 -4.91
CA ASP A 362 9.03 -13.38 -3.82
C ASP A 362 10.47 -12.88 -3.64
N ILE A 363 11.16 -12.62 -4.75
CA ILE A 363 12.52 -12.10 -4.76
C ILE A 363 12.55 -10.73 -5.44
N VAL A 364 13.09 -9.72 -4.75
CA VAL A 364 13.40 -8.42 -5.36
C VAL A 364 14.90 -8.22 -5.43
N ILE A 365 15.40 -7.82 -6.61
CA ILE A 365 16.78 -7.40 -6.81
C ILE A 365 16.79 -5.87 -7.03
N LEU A 366 17.30 -5.13 -6.05
CA LEU A 366 17.45 -3.68 -6.09
C LEU A 366 18.84 -3.32 -6.60
N VAL A 367 18.93 -2.85 -7.84
CA VAL A 367 20.18 -2.35 -8.44
C VAL A 367 20.27 -0.84 -8.23
N LEU A 368 21.21 -0.42 -7.37
CA LEU A 368 21.27 0.95 -6.87
C LEU A 368 21.74 1.96 -7.91
N GLY A 369 22.75 1.65 -8.71
CA GLY A 369 23.39 2.62 -9.59
C GLY A 369 23.94 3.82 -8.82
N GLY A 370 23.66 5.03 -9.33
CA GLY A 370 23.92 6.29 -8.63
C GLY A 370 25.36 6.77 -8.70
N HIS A 371 25.84 7.12 -9.89
CA HIS A 371 27.22 7.59 -10.15
C HIS A 371 27.68 8.74 -9.22
N THR A 372 26.82 9.74 -9.01
CA THR A 372 27.16 10.96 -8.26
C THR A 372 26.50 10.96 -6.87
N SER A 373 27.14 11.63 -5.91
CA SER A 373 26.57 11.84 -4.57
C SER A 373 25.19 12.53 -4.62
N GLY A 374 25.02 13.51 -5.51
CA GLY A 374 23.74 14.19 -5.72
C GLY A 374 22.61 13.26 -6.15
N ALA A 375 22.90 12.30 -7.04
CA ALA A 375 21.92 11.30 -7.49
C ALA A 375 21.50 10.37 -6.34
N ARG A 376 22.47 9.95 -5.52
CA ARG A 376 22.22 9.10 -4.35
C ARG A 376 21.44 9.84 -3.26
N ASN A 377 21.80 11.09 -2.98
CA ASN A 377 21.09 11.96 -2.03
C ASN A 377 19.65 12.24 -2.48
N TRP A 378 19.40 12.35 -3.79
CA TRP A 378 18.04 12.45 -4.32
C TRP A 378 17.25 11.16 -4.03
N ALA A 379 17.83 9.99 -4.34
CA ALA A 379 17.17 8.71 -4.15
C ALA A 379 16.89 8.38 -2.66
N ALA A 380 17.75 8.85 -1.76
CA ALA A 380 17.61 8.70 -0.30
C ALA A 380 16.98 9.94 0.38
N GLY A 381 16.49 10.91 -0.39
CA GLY A 381 16.03 12.20 0.16
C GLY A 381 14.69 12.10 0.91
N THR A 382 13.85 11.13 0.55
CA THR A 382 12.57 10.86 1.21
C THR A 382 12.39 9.35 1.40
N PRO A 383 11.55 8.89 2.35
CA PRO A 383 11.39 7.46 2.60
C PRO A 383 10.67 6.74 1.45
N ASN A 384 9.97 7.47 0.58
CA ASN A 384 9.00 6.92 -0.37
C ASN A 384 9.62 5.91 -1.36
N LEU A 385 10.79 6.23 -1.94
CA LEU A 385 11.48 5.33 -2.87
C LEU A 385 12.00 4.08 -2.15
N PHE A 386 12.61 4.27 -0.99
CA PHE A 386 13.12 3.18 -0.17
C PHE A 386 12.00 2.23 0.27
N ASN A 387 10.92 2.79 0.84
CA ASN A 387 9.76 2.06 1.31
C ASN A 387 9.19 1.17 0.20
N VAL A 388 8.94 1.76 -0.98
CA VAL A 388 8.41 1.00 -2.12
C VAL A 388 9.39 -0.04 -2.64
N ALA A 389 10.70 0.24 -2.68
CA ALA A 389 11.67 -0.73 -3.14
C ALA A 389 11.76 -1.96 -2.24
N VAL A 390 11.84 -1.75 -0.91
CA VAL A 390 12.04 -2.83 0.05
C VAL A 390 10.74 -3.63 0.27
N SER A 391 9.59 -2.95 0.37
CA SER A 391 8.28 -3.60 0.60
C SER A 391 7.70 -4.36 -0.60
N ARG A 392 8.40 -4.39 -1.75
CA ARG A 392 8.00 -5.22 -2.91
C ARG A 392 8.45 -6.66 -2.76
N ALA A 393 9.41 -6.92 -1.88
CA ALA A 393 9.96 -8.25 -1.62
C ALA A 393 9.10 -8.98 -0.59
N ARG A 394 8.52 -10.11 -0.99
CA ARG A 394 7.79 -10.97 -0.04
C ARG A 394 8.76 -11.82 0.79
N ARG A 395 9.75 -12.44 0.14
CA ARG A 395 10.61 -13.47 0.76
C ARG A 395 12.08 -13.06 0.87
N ARG A 396 12.65 -12.48 -0.19
CA ARG A 396 14.09 -12.11 -0.25
C ARG A 396 14.32 -10.79 -0.96
N ILE A 397 15.30 -10.04 -0.47
CA ILE A 397 15.83 -8.85 -1.14
C ILE A 397 17.33 -8.99 -1.37
N PHE A 398 17.77 -8.72 -2.60
CA PHE A 398 19.18 -8.59 -2.95
C PHE A 398 19.46 -7.16 -3.36
N VAL A 399 20.44 -6.53 -2.73
CA VAL A 399 20.87 -5.18 -3.07
C VAL A 399 22.19 -5.25 -3.83
N ILE A 400 22.29 -4.60 -4.98
CA ILE A 400 23.51 -4.53 -5.78
C ILE A 400 23.95 -3.07 -5.88
N GLY A 401 25.12 -2.77 -5.33
CA GLY A 401 25.75 -1.46 -5.46
C GLY A 401 26.78 -1.17 -4.38
N SER A 402 27.45 -0.03 -4.49
CA SER A 402 28.54 0.37 -3.59
C SER A 402 28.03 0.55 -2.15
N HIS A 403 28.38 -0.38 -1.27
CA HIS A 403 28.02 -0.32 0.14
C HIS A 403 28.59 0.95 0.78
N ARG A 404 29.83 1.31 0.44
CA ARG A 404 30.47 2.54 0.94
C ARG A 404 29.68 3.80 0.61
N ASP A 405 29.10 3.88 -0.60
CA ASP A 405 28.42 5.08 -1.07
C ASP A 405 26.98 5.22 -0.58
N TRP A 406 26.36 4.11 -0.15
CA TRP A 406 24.93 4.07 0.18
C TRP A 406 24.63 3.74 1.65
N ALA A 407 25.50 2.99 2.35
CA ALA A 407 25.21 2.50 3.69
C ALA A 407 25.07 3.58 4.76
N THR A 408 25.56 4.81 4.52
CA THR A 408 25.41 5.93 5.45
C THR A 408 24.26 6.87 5.07
N LEU A 409 23.55 6.59 3.97
CA LEU A 409 22.45 7.43 3.54
C LEU A 409 21.19 7.11 4.36
N PRO A 410 20.29 8.10 4.55
CA PRO A 410 19.02 7.88 5.24
C PRO A 410 18.28 6.66 4.69
N TYR A 411 17.63 5.92 5.59
CA TYR A 411 16.88 4.67 5.33
C TYR A 411 17.76 3.48 4.91
N PHE A 412 18.70 3.67 3.99
CA PHE A 412 19.64 2.63 3.53
C PHE A 412 20.59 2.14 4.64
N GLN A 413 20.84 2.95 5.67
CA GLN A 413 21.63 2.56 6.83
C GLN A 413 21.07 1.34 7.59
N HIS A 414 19.74 1.26 7.77
CA HIS A 414 19.14 0.11 8.44
C HIS A 414 19.18 -1.13 7.55
N LEU A 415 19.00 -0.95 6.23
CA LEU A 415 19.17 -2.02 5.26
C LEU A 415 20.60 -2.55 5.22
N ALA A 416 21.60 -1.67 5.29
CA ALA A 416 23.01 -2.05 5.31
C ALA A 416 23.41 -2.80 6.60
N VAL A 417 22.76 -2.48 7.73
CA VAL A 417 22.96 -3.22 9.00
C VAL A 417 22.27 -4.58 8.95
N ALA A 418 21.10 -4.67 8.32
CA ALA A 418 20.28 -5.88 8.33
C ALA A 418 20.70 -6.94 7.31
N LEU A 419 21.47 -6.58 6.27
CA LEU A 419 21.87 -7.49 5.19
C LEU A 419 23.31 -7.97 5.35
N GLU A 420 23.55 -9.27 5.10
CA GLU A 420 24.90 -9.80 4.97
C GLU A 420 25.60 -9.16 3.75
N ARG A 421 26.80 -8.61 3.95
CA ARG A 421 27.57 -7.96 2.89
C ARG A 421 28.50 -8.95 2.21
N HIS A 422 28.43 -9.02 0.88
CA HIS A 422 29.34 -9.81 0.06
C HIS A 422 30.12 -8.93 -0.93
N PRO A 423 31.42 -9.20 -1.16
CA PRO A 423 32.20 -8.44 -2.14
C PRO A 423 31.79 -8.75 -3.59
N ALA A 424 32.10 -7.85 -4.52
CA ALA A 424 31.86 -8.05 -5.95
C ALA A 424 32.48 -9.33 -6.54
N THR A 425 33.58 -9.82 -5.95
CA THR A 425 34.29 -11.02 -6.40
C THR A 425 33.71 -12.31 -5.82
N VAL A 426 32.62 -12.23 -5.05
CA VAL A 426 32.01 -13.41 -4.46
C VAL A 426 31.51 -14.32 -5.57
N ASP A 427 31.83 -15.61 -5.49
CA ASP A 427 31.19 -16.59 -6.35
C ASP A 427 29.75 -16.73 -5.88
N VAL A 428 28.83 -16.14 -6.64
CA VAL A 428 27.38 -16.20 -6.39
C VAL A 428 26.94 -17.65 -6.29
N ASN A 429 27.55 -18.62 -6.97
CA ASN A 429 27.16 -20.02 -6.79
C ASN A 429 27.48 -20.52 -5.35
N SER A 430 28.65 -20.16 -4.81
CA SER A 430 29.10 -20.60 -3.47
C SER A 430 28.27 -20.05 -2.31
N LEU A 431 27.64 -18.88 -2.48
CA LEU A 431 26.78 -18.28 -1.46
C LEU A 431 25.43 -19.00 -1.34
N PHE A 432 25.02 -19.67 -2.42
CA PHE A 432 23.69 -20.25 -2.57
C PHE A 432 23.74 -21.79 -2.48
N ASP A 433 24.94 -22.40 -2.41
CA ASP A 433 25.18 -23.82 -2.15
C ASP A 433 25.19 -24.21 -0.65
N ARG A 434 24.71 -23.33 0.25
CA ARG A 434 24.69 -23.55 1.72
C ARG A 434 23.76 -24.69 2.19
N ALA A 435 23.31 -25.58 1.31
CA ALA A 435 22.79 -26.90 1.69
C ALA A 435 23.92 -27.86 2.17
N ALA A 436 25.20 -27.58 1.91
CA ALA A 436 26.29 -28.48 2.28
C ALA A 436 26.95 -28.23 3.66
N PHE A 437 26.73 -27.08 4.31
CA PHE A 437 27.52 -26.69 5.49
C PHE A 437 26.85 -26.88 6.86
N GLN A 438 25.62 -27.40 6.93
CA GLN A 438 24.98 -27.74 8.21
C GLN A 438 25.07 -29.22 8.62
N ASN A 439 25.59 -30.11 7.77
CA ASN A 439 25.81 -31.53 8.12
C ASN A 439 27.19 -31.82 8.75
N GLY A 440 28.03 -30.80 9.01
CA GLY A 440 29.39 -30.97 9.54
C GLY A 440 29.61 -30.59 11.00
N ALA A 441 28.64 -29.99 11.69
CA ALA A 441 28.83 -29.42 13.04
C ALA A 441 28.02 -30.10 14.15
N SER A 442 27.37 -31.24 13.90
CA SER A 442 26.68 -32.05 14.92
C SER A 442 27.38 -33.37 15.26
N GLY A 443 28.62 -33.57 14.79
CA GLY A 443 29.37 -34.81 14.96
C GLY A 443 30.69 -34.67 15.74
N SER A 444 30.70 -34.13 16.96
CA SER A 444 31.76 -34.43 17.95
C SER A 444 31.48 -33.83 19.34
N ALA A 445 30.50 -34.36 20.07
CA ALA A 445 30.44 -34.22 21.52
C ALA A 445 29.66 -35.37 22.16
N SER A 446 30.19 -36.59 22.04
CA SER A 446 29.78 -37.74 22.83
C SER A 446 30.86 -38.81 22.73
N ARG A 447 31.86 -38.75 23.64
CA ARG A 447 32.60 -39.88 24.24
C ARG A 447 33.82 -39.36 25.00
N ALA A 448 33.64 -39.17 26.31
CA ALA A 448 34.52 -39.60 27.40
C ALA A 448 33.97 -39.01 28.70
#